data_AF-A0A7S1Z832-F1
#
_entry.id   AF-A0A7S1Z832-F1
#
_cell.length_a   1.000
_cell.length_b   1.000
_cell.length_c   1.000
_cell.angle_alpha   90.00
_cell.angle_beta   90.00
_cell.angle_gamma   90.00
#
_symmetry.space_group_name_H-M   'P 1'
#
loop_
_entity.id
_entity.type
_entity.pdbx_description
1 polymer ?
#
loop_
_entity_poly.entity_id
_entity_poly.type
_entity_poly.pdbx_seq_one_letter_code
_entity_poly.pdbx_strand_id
1 'polypeptide(L)'
;MKLILSTLLTASLFSASSADLCKGSCSADGTQCSFTVKVNFFEGEWGYFTFEECGDAPNPTLGLELGVTYTFDQTEISNYMHPLGFSYFADGAHDDQDELEPGIAPPGSDSSCDESASCAAPMYEVAGEYVGEYSNNAKIANITTGNENFGLDDYEPLFFFPILEWKGMGPYQVTLKLTDDDINSDIFYFCHIHQYMTGRIKVLKDGEKINAMDTPAIPYDYHQISDFDAGCGTYNLDGVFPHEMCPEQFVCNIPDDNAELMAFGQCIESMNCAMVRGMTNNVESGSEVALFLHQMIPHHQNAVNMAKALLKTGKVECDDIEDEDNNHCVLEAILRDIINNQNFQIQQMQAILDGEGYPETDQCVLKKTPLNGPTSGASTFALSSITSVFVAFAAFFL
;
A
#
# COMPACT_ATOMS: atom_id res chain seq x y z
N MET A 1 43.06 4.30 -39.05
CA MET A 1 43.38 3.12 -38.25
C MET A 1 43.31 3.48 -36.77
N LYS A 2 42.12 3.29 -36.18
CA LYS A 2 41.84 2.95 -34.77
C LYS A 2 40.31 3.05 -34.63
N LEU A 3 39.65 1.95 -34.95
CA LEU A 3 38.26 1.71 -34.57
C LEU A 3 38.22 1.64 -33.05
N ILE A 4 37.39 2.47 -32.42
CA ILE A 4 36.93 2.24 -31.04
C ILE A 4 35.58 1.56 -31.18
N LEU A 5 35.56 0.30 -30.77
CA LEU A 5 34.41 -0.59 -30.76
C LEU A 5 33.44 -0.08 -29.69
N SER A 6 32.29 0.48 -30.09
CA SER A 6 31.21 0.79 -29.15
C SER A 6 30.52 -0.53 -28.81
N THR A 7 30.79 -1.05 -27.62
CA THR A 7 30.02 -2.16 -27.04
C THR A 7 28.62 -1.63 -26.77
N LEU A 8 27.65 -2.02 -27.61
CA LEU A 8 26.23 -1.84 -27.28
C LEU A 8 25.94 -2.71 -26.06
N LEU A 9 25.68 -2.06 -24.93
CA LEU A 9 24.96 -2.68 -23.83
C LEU A 9 23.53 -2.91 -24.35
N THR A 10 23.19 -4.15 -24.68
CA THR A 10 21.79 -4.56 -24.85
C THR A 10 21.13 -4.41 -23.49
N ALA A 11 20.32 -3.36 -23.32
CA ALA A 11 19.33 -3.32 -22.26
C ALA A 11 18.47 -4.57 -22.43
N SER A 12 18.50 -5.45 -21.43
CA SER A 12 17.58 -6.58 -21.39
C SER A 12 16.19 -6.02 -21.12
N LEU A 13 15.45 -5.78 -22.19
CA LEU A 13 14.01 -5.70 -22.11
C LEU A 13 13.55 -7.04 -21.55
N PHE A 14 13.12 -7.07 -20.29
CA PHE A 14 12.19 -8.10 -19.82
C PHE A 14 10.89 -7.89 -20.59
N SER A 15 10.88 -8.38 -21.83
CA SER A 15 9.64 -8.64 -22.53
C SER A 15 9.03 -9.81 -21.75
N ALA A 16 7.92 -9.55 -21.04
CA ALA A 16 7.10 -10.59 -20.45
C ALA A 16 6.66 -11.53 -21.59
N SER A 17 7.45 -12.58 -21.78
CA SER A 17 7.08 -13.75 -22.56
C SER A 17 5.84 -14.35 -21.90
N SER A 18 5.04 -15.10 -22.67
CA SER A 18 3.92 -15.96 -22.26
C SER A 18 4.29 -17.05 -21.22
N ALA A 19 5.04 -16.71 -20.17
CA ALA A 19 5.58 -17.61 -19.16
C ALA A 19 4.62 -17.67 -17.96
N ASP A 20 3.96 -18.82 -17.84
CA ASP A 20 3.23 -19.38 -16.70
C ASP A 20 2.38 -18.42 -15.85
N LEU A 21 1.08 -18.41 -16.14
CA LEU A 21 0.08 -17.89 -15.21
C LEU A 21 0.24 -18.56 -13.85
N CYS A 22 0.18 -17.78 -12.78
CA CYS A 22 0.13 -18.37 -11.46
C CYS A 22 -1.22 -19.06 -11.24
N LYS A 23 -1.15 -20.31 -10.77
CA LYS A 23 -2.33 -21.15 -10.52
C LYS A 23 -2.41 -21.47 -9.04
N GLY A 24 -3.63 -21.49 -8.51
CA GLY A 24 -3.89 -21.85 -7.13
C GLY A 24 -3.69 -23.34 -6.88
N SER A 25 -3.65 -23.70 -5.59
CA SER A 25 -3.62 -25.08 -5.14
C SER A 25 -5.01 -25.70 -5.31
N CYS A 26 -5.17 -26.64 -6.25
CA CYS A 26 -6.47 -27.20 -6.60
C CYS A 26 -6.75 -28.57 -5.98
N SER A 27 -8.04 -28.83 -5.70
CA SER A 27 -8.55 -30.15 -5.34
C SER A 27 -8.31 -31.17 -6.46
N ALA A 28 -8.38 -32.46 -6.12
CA ALA A 28 -8.10 -33.55 -7.07
C ALA A 28 -9.04 -33.57 -8.29
N ASP A 29 -10.26 -33.05 -8.15
CA ASP A 29 -11.24 -32.91 -9.23
C ASP A 29 -11.14 -31.56 -9.97
N GLY A 30 -10.26 -30.65 -9.53
CA GLY A 30 -10.04 -29.34 -10.14
C GLY A 30 -11.19 -28.35 -9.96
N THR A 31 -12.20 -28.65 -9.13
CA THR A 31 -13.39 -27.79 -9.00
C THR A 31 -13.29 -26.74 -7.89
N GLN A 32 -12.25 -26.82 -7.06
CA GLN A 32 -11.94 -25.87 -6.00
C GLN A 32 -10.44 -25.63 -6.00
N CYS A 33 -10.03 -24.38 -5.97
CA CYS A 33 -8.64 -24.00 -5.83
C CYS A 33 -8.50 -22.94 -4.76
N SER A 34 -7.33 -22.84 -4.16
CA SER A 34 -7.05 -21.81 -3.16
C SER A 34 -5.78 -21.04 -3.51
N PHE A 35 -5.76 -19.79 -3.09
CA PHE A 35 -4.55 -18.97 -3.03
C PHE A 35 -4.35 -18.48 -1.60
N THR A 36 -3.11 -18.50 -1.13
CA THR A 36 -2.73 -17.92 0.16
C THR A 36 -2.19 -16.52 -0.09
N VAL A 37 -2.99 -15.51 0.25
CA VAL A 37 -2.69 -14.10 -0.02
C VAL A 37 -1.73 -13.56 1.02
N LYS A 38 -0.73 -12.79 0.58
CA LYS A 38 0.21 -12.05 1.42
C LYS A 38 0.46 -10.68 0.81
N VAL A 39 1.02 -9.77 1.60
CA VAL A 39 1.51 -8.48 1.15
C VAL A 39 3.00 -8.38 1.47
N ASN A 40 3.80 -8.13 0.43
CA ASN A 40 5.21 -7.84 0.60
C ASN A 40 5.42 -6.33 0.70
N PHE A 41 5.62 -5.83 1.93
CA PHE A 41 5.85 -4.40 2.18
C PHE A 41 7.13 -3.87 1.56
N PHE A 42 8.06 -4.76 1.22
CA PHE A 42 9.33 -4.38 0.61
C PHE A 42 9.26 -4.29 -0.91
N GLU A 43 8.08 -4.47 -1.51
CA GLU A 43 7.83 -4.34 -2.95
C GLU A 43 6.92 -3.13 -3.18
N GLY A 44 7.48 -2.03 -3.67
CA GLY A 44 6.77 -0.76 -3.87
C GLY A 44 6.57 0.09 -2.60
N GLU A 45 6.03 1.31 -2.80
CA GLU A 45 5.76 2.27 -1.72
C GLU A 45 4.67 1.74 -0.76
N TRP A 46 3.63 1.13 -1.32
CA TRP A 46 2.46 0.65 -0.60
C TRP A 46 2.58 -0.80 -0.12
N GLY A 47 3.52 -1.54 -0.71
CA GLY A 47 3.53 -3.01 -0.69
C GLY A 47 2.79 -3.58 -1.90
N TYR A 48 3.10 -4.82 -2.27
CA TYR A 48 2.41 -5.53 -3.35
C TYR A 48 1.89 -6.88 -2.86
N PHE A 49 0.75 -7.30 -3.41
CA PHE A 49 0.24 -8.64 -3.14
C PHE A 49 1.20 -9.69 -3.68
N THR A 50 1.37 -10.75 -2.92
CA THR A 50 1.98 -11.99 -3.36
C THR A 50 1.04 -13.13 -3.00
N PHE A 51 1.22 -14.28 -3.64
CA PHE A 51 0.49 -15.47 -3.27
C PHE A 51 1.49 -16.60 -3.09
N GLU A 52 1.35 -17.39 -2.02
CA GLU A 52 2.32 -18.45 -1.68
C GLU A 52 2.54 -19.43 -2.83
N GLU A 53 1.47 -19.72 -3.57
CA GLU A 53 1.47 -20.58 -4.76
C GLU A 53 2.28 -20.02 -5.94
N CYS A 54 2.55 -18.71 -5.93
CA CYS A 54 3.30 -17.99 -6.96
C CYS A 54 4.76 -17.70 -6.59
N GLY A 55 5.20 -18.08 -5.38
CA GLY A 55 6.49 -17.65 -4.84
C GLY A 55 6.53 -16.14 -4.56
N ASP A 56 7.73 -15.54 -4.66
CA ASP A 56 7.96 -14.14 -4.26
C ASP A 56 7.61 -13.11 -5.34
N ALA A 57 6.92 -13.49 -6.41
CA ALA A 57 6.57 -12.59 -7.50
C ALA A 57 5.56 -11.52 -7.00
N PRO A 58 5.87 -10.21 -7.09
CA PRO A 58 4.92 -9.15 -6.74
C PRO A 58 3.82 -9.01 -7.79
N ASN A 59 2.59 -8.83 -7.33
CA ASN A 59 1.36 -8.72 -8.14
C ASN A 59 1.36 -9.68 -9.36
N PRO A 60 1.51 -11.00 -9.14
CA PRO A 60 1.64 -11.96 -10.23
C PRO A 60 0.36 -12.04 -11.04
N THR A 61 0.47 -12.35 -12.34
CA THR A 61 -0.73 -12.60 -13.15
C THR A 61 -1.32 -13.97 -12.81
N LEU A 62 -2.53 -13.98 -12.26
CA LEU A 62 -3.25 -15.20 -11.90
C LEU A 62 -3.98 -15.80 -13.11
N GLY A 63 -4.19 -17.11 -13.11
CA GLY A 63 -5.05 -17.80 -14.07
C GLY A 63 -6.25 -18.44 -13.38
N LEU A 64 -7.47 -17.94 -13.65
CA LEU A 64 -8.71 -18.47 -13.09
C LEU A 64 -9.58 -19.13 -14.16
N GLU A 65 -9.97 -20.38 -13.95
CA GLU A 65 -10.83 -21.15 -14.85
C GLU A 65 -12.31 -20.87 -14.59
N LEU A 66 -13.08 -20.68 -15.66
CA LEU A 66 -14.53 -20.51 -15.56
C LEU A 66 -15.20 -21.70 -14.86
N GLY A 67 -16.14 -21.39 -13.98
CA GLY A 67 -16.91 -22.38 -13.22
C GLY A 67 -16.17 -23.04 -12.06
N VAL A 68 -14.86 -22.78 -11.88
CA VAL A 68 -14.08 -23.22 -10.73
C VAL A 68 -14.26 -22.25 -9.57
N THR A 69 -14.36 -22.79 -8.35
CA THR A 69 -14.41 -21.99 -7.13
C THR A 69 -12.99 -21.69 -6.65
N TYR A 70 -12.64 -20.43 -6.50
CA TYR A 70 -11.36 -19.99 -5.96
C TYR A 70 -11.56 -19.35 -4.58
N THR A 71 -10.82 -19.82 -3.58
CA THR A 71 -10.79 -19.21 -2.25
C THR A 71 -9.44 -18.53 -2.02
N PHE A 72 -9.47 -17.24 -1.72
CA PHE A 72 -8.33 -16.41 -1.39
C PHE A 72 -8.26 -16.27 0.13
N ASP A 73 -7.25 -16.89 0.75
CA ASP A 73 -7.04 -16.85 2.19
C ASP A 73 -6.21 -15.62 2.57
N GLN A 74 -6.83 -14.66 3.27
CA GLN A 74 -6.22 -13.42 3.75
C GLN A 74 -5.86 -13.46 5.24
N THR A 75 -5.79 -14.66 5.84
CA THR A 75 -5.52 -14.81 7.29
C THR A 75 -4.09 -14.43 7.67
N GLU A 76 -3.16 -14.39 6.72
CA GLU A 76 -1.77 -14.05 6.99
C GLU A 76 -1.63 -12.57 7.42
N ILE A 77 -0.82 -12.32 8.45
CA ILE A 77 -0.75 -11.04 9.19
C ILE A 77 -0.35 -9.83 8.33
N SER A 78 0.33 -10.04 7.20
CA SER A 78 0.64 -8.96 6.25
C SER A 78 -0.59 -8.40 5.54
N ASN A 79 -1.71 -9.13 5.49
CA ASN A 79 -2.97 -8.63 4.92
C ASN A 79 -3.68 -7.61 5.82
N TYR A 80 -3.19 -7.33 7.03
CA TYR A 80 -3.76 -6.27 7.87
C TYR A 80 -3.84 -4.96 7.07
N MET A 81 -5.02 -4.31 7.03
CA MET A 81 -5.33 -3.15 6.18
C MET A 81 -5.28 -3.37 4.66
N HIS A 82 -5.28 -4.62 4.18
CA HIS A 82 -5.27 -4.95 2.75
C HIS A 82 -6.43 -5.87 2.32
N PRO A 83 -7.71 -5.48 2.49
CA PRO A 83 -8.84 -6.28 2.01
C PRO A 83 -8.78 -6.44 0.48
N LEU A 84 -8.90 -7.68 0.01
CA LEU A 84 -8.80 -8.03 -1.41
C LEU A 84 -10.11 -7.71 -2.14
N GLY A 85 -10.01 -6.87 -3.17
CA GLY A 85 -11.07 -6.53 -4.11
C GLY A 85 -10.86 -7.17 -5.48
N PHE A 86 -11.93 -7.19 -6.28
CA PHE A 86 -11.90 -7.65 -7.67
C PHE A 86 -12.65 -6.68 -8.57
N SER A 87 -12.07 -6.36 -9.72
CA SER A 87 -12.63 -5.33 -10.61
C SER A 87 -12.40 -5.64 -12.09
N TYR A 88 -13.17 -4.97 -12.96
CA TYR A 88 -13.00 -5.09 -14.40
C TYR A 88 -11.88 -4.20 -14.96
N PHE A 89 -11.42 -3.21 -14.18
CA PHE A 89 -10.30 -2.33 -14.51
C PHE A 89 -9.38 -2.13 -13.31
N ALA A 90 -8.15 -1.67 -13.55
CA ALA A 90 -7.18 -1.43 -12.48
C ALA A 90 -7.70 -0.45 -11.43
N ASP A 91 -7.30 -0.68 -10.19
CA ASP A 91 -7.60 0.07 -8.96
C ASP A 91 -9.09 0.11 -8.55
N GLY A 92 -10.02 -0.40 -9.36
CA GLY A 92 -11.41 -0.61 -8.95
C GLY A 92 -12.07 0.67 -8.43
N ALA A 93 -12.72 0.59 -7.26
CA ALA A 93 -13.38 1.73 -6.60
C ALA A 93 -12.50 2.97 -6.40
N HIS A 94 -11.18 2.79 -6.32
CA HIS A 94 -10.27 3.92 -6.15
C HIS A 94 -10.20 4.87 -7.36
N ASP A 95 -10.51 4.37 -8.56
CA ASP A 95 -10.49 5.10 -9.83
C ASP A 95 -11.89 5.21 -10.46
N ASP A 96 -12.94 5.12 -9.63
CA ASP A 96 -14.36 5.07 -10.05
C ASP A 96 -14.60 3.99 -11.13
N GLN A 97 -13.89 2.87 -11.05
CA GLN A 97 -14.02 1.76 -12.00
C GLN A 97 -14.98 0.70 -11.49
N ASP A 98 -15.71 0.10 -12.43
CA ASP A 98 -16.64 -0.99 -12.16
C ASP A 98 -15.93 -2.20 -11.50
N GLU A 99 -16.40 -2.53 -10.30
CA GLU A 99 -15.99 -3.71 -9.55
C GLU A 99 -16.76 -4.97 -9.99
N LEU A 100 -16.30 -6.14 -9.57
CA LEU A 100 -17.09 -7.36 -9.71
C LEU A 100 -18.21 -7.35 -8.68
N GLU A 101 -19.38 -6.86 -9.08
CA GLU A 101 -20.56 -6.78 -8.24
C GLU A 101 -21.73 -7.55 -8.86
N PRO A 102 -22.70 -8.04 -8.04
CA PRO A 102 -23.85 -8.77 -8.55
C PRO A 102 -24.64 -8.02 -9.63
N GLY A 103 -24.70 -6.69 -9.53
CA GLY A 103 -25.43 -5.79 -10.42
C GLY A 103 -24.62 -5.25 -11.60
N ILE A 104 -23.37 -5.67 -11.80
CA ILE A 104 -22.49 -5.14 -12.86
C ILE A 104 -22.13 -6.27 -13.81
N ALA A 105 -22.63 -6.18 -15.05
CA ALA A 105 -22.27 -7.14 -16.09
C ALA A 105 -20.82 -6.90 -16.59
N PRO A 106 -20.09 -7.95 -17.00
CA PRO A 106 -18.75 -7.78 -17.54
C PRO A 106 -18.73 -6.77 -18.71
N PRO A 107 -17.79 -5.82 -18.75
CA PRO A 107 -17.75 -4.83 -19.82
C PRO A 107 -17.63 -5.47 -21.21
N GLY A 108 -18.58 -5.18 -22.09
CA GLY A 108 -18.61 -5.71 -23.45
C GLY A 108 -19.08 -7.16 -23.58
N SER A 109 -19.67 -7.74 -22.52
CA SER A 109 -20.43 -8.99 -22.55
C SER A 109 -21.88 -8.76 -23.01
N ASP A 110 -22.53 -9.81 -23.52
CA ASP A 110 -23.96 -9.85 -23.86
C ASP A 110 -24.81 -10.38 -22.67
N SER A 111 -24.19 -10.66 -21.52
CA SER A 111 -24.83 -11.13 -20.29
C SER A 111 -25.79 -10.08 -19.74
N SER A 112 -27.00 -10.51 -19.38
CA SER A 112 -28.01 -9.70 -18.70
C SER A 112 -28.06 -9.99 -17.20
N CYS A 113 -26.92 -10.41 -16.63
CA CYS A 113 -26.84 -10.83 -15.23
C CYS A 113 -27.11 -9.66 -14.27
N ASP A 114 -26.86 -8.43 -14.73
CA ASP A 114 -27.10 -7.16 -14.05
C ASP A 114 -28.59 -6.93 -13.79
N GLU A 115 -29.46 -7.25 -14.76
CA GLU A 115 -30.91 -7.12 -14.63
C GLU A 115 -31.49 -7.93 -13.47
N SER A 116 -30.81 -9.00 -13.07
CA SER A 116 -31.21 -9.88 -11.98
C SER A 116 -30.24 -9.91 -10.80
N ALA A 117 -29.28 -8.97 -10.72
CA ALA A 117 -28.22 -8.95 -9.72
C ALA A 117 -27.62 -10.36 -9.48
N SER A 118 -27.18 -11.00 -10.57
CA SER A 118 -26.68 -12.38 -10.58
C SER A 118 -25.33 -12.51 -11.29
N CYS A 119 -24.68 -11.39 -11.63
CA CYS A 119 -23.33 -11.39 -12.20
C CYS A 119 -22.35 -12.00 -11.22
N ALA A 120 -21.26 -12.59 -11.71
CA ALA A 120 -20.24 -13.16 -10.83
C ALA A 120 -19.58 -12.08 -9.95
N ALA A 121 -19.64 -12.26 -8.64
CA ALA A 121 -19.06 -11.37 -7.64
C ALA A 121 -18.27 -12.16 -6.58
N PRO A 122 -17.29 -11.55 -5.89
CA PRO A 122 -16.63 -12.16 -4.74
C PRO A 122 -17.62 -12.35 -3.58
N MET A 123 -17.37 -13.35 -2.75
CA MET A 123 -18.17 -13.67 -1.56
C MET A 123 -17.25 -13.65 -0.34
N TYR A 124 -17.49 -12.73 0.60
CA TYR A 124 -16.60 -12.48 1.73
C TYR A 124 -16.99 -13.29 2.98
N GLU A 125 -16.00 -13.92 3.60
CA GLU A 125 -16.16 -14.78 4.76
C GLU A 125 -15.26 -14.30 5.92
N VAL A 126 -15.84 -14.22 7.12
CA VAL A 126 -15.16 -13.84 8.37
C VAL A 126 -15.39 -14.94 9.39
N ALA A 127 -14.34 -15.40 10.06
CA ALA A 127 -14.39 -16.48 11.03
C ALA A 127 -15.05 -17.78 10.51
N GLY A 128 -14.97 -18.02 9.19
CA GLY A 128 -15.59 -19.16 8.50
C GLY A 128 -17.10 -19.01 8.25
N GLU A 129 -17.66 -17.81 8.45
CA GLU A 129 -19.05 -17.49 8.14
C GLU A 129 -19.11 -16.51 6.96
N TYR A 130 -19.91 -16.84 5.95
CA TYR A 130 -20.24 -15.92 4.86
C TYR A 130 -21.07 -14.76 5.41
N VAL A 131 -20.61 -13.53 5.22
CA VAL A 131 -21.23 -12.32 5.80
C VAL A 131 -22.17 -11.60 4.83
N GLY A 132 -22.30 -12.05 3.59
CA GLY A 132 -23.26 -11.50 2.63
C GLY A 132 -24.57 -12.27 2.52
N GLU A 133 -25.43 -11.83 1.60
CA GLU A 133 -26.69 -12.47 1.25
C GLU A 133 -26.74 -12.96 -0.21
N TYR A 134 -25.97 -12.34 -1.11
CA TYR A 134 -25.82 -12.74 -2.50
C TYR A 134 -25.10 -14.10 -2.63
N SER A 135 -25.36 -14.86 -3.69
CA SER A 135 -24.52 -16.01 -4.06
C SER A 135 -24.73 -16.41 -5.52
N ASN A 136 -23.62 -16.55 -6.26
CA ASN A 136 -23.55 -17.34 -7.50
C ASN A 136 -22.81 -18.69 -7.28
N ASN A 137 -22.48 -19.03 -6.02
CA ASN A 137 -21.73 -20.22 -5.69
C ASN A 137 -22.44 -21.09 -4.63
N ALA A 138 -23.11 -22.14 -5.11
CA ALA A 138 -23.85 -23.10 -4.29
C ALA A 138 -23.00 -23.88 -3.26
N LYS A 139 -21.67 -23.78 -3.34
CA LYS A 139 -20.75 -24.34 -2.33
C LYS A 139 -20.65 -23.47 -1.07
N ILE A 140 -20.91 -22.17 -1.19
CA ILE A 140 -20.81 -21.19 -0.10
C ILE A 140 -22.21 -20.91 0.48
N ALA A 141 -23.16 -20.52 -0.37
CA ALA A 141 -24.53 -20.25 0.03
C ALA A 141 -25.52 -20.58 -1.11
N ASN A 142 -26.81 -20.69 -0.77
CA ASN A 142 -27.85 -20.92 -1.78
C ASN A 142 -27.83 -19.83 -2.85
N ILE A 143 -27.87 -20.21 -4.13
CA ILE A 143 -27.87 -19.26 -5.25
C ILE A 143 -29.03 -18.26 -5.11
N THR A 144 -28.74 -16.98 -5.30
CA THR A 144 -29.70 -15.88 -5.19
C THR A 144 -29.83 -15.10 -6.49
N THR A 145 -30.89 -14.30 -6.59
CA THR A 145 -31.06 -13.24 -7.58
C THR A 145 -31.67 -12.01 -6.90
N GLY A 146 -31.41 -10.82 -7.43
CA GLY A 146 -31.94 -9.55 -6.92
C GLY A 146 -31.34 -9.12 -5.59
N ASN A 147 -30.15 -9.64 -5.23
CA ASN A 147 -29.43 -9.28 -4.01
C ASN A 147 -28.05 -8.76 -4.38
N GLU A 148 -27.69 -7.59 -3.84
CA GLU A 148 -26.42 -6.91 -4.10
C GLU A 148 -25.46 -7.01 -2.91
N ASN A 149 -25.88 -7.53 -1.76
CA ASN A 149 -25.00 -7.68 -0.60
C ASN A 149 -24.14 -8.93 -0.76
N PHE A 150 -22.93 -8.77 -1.32
CA PHE A 150 -21.96 -9.85 -1.46
C PHE A 150 -20.98 -9.98 -0.26
N GLY A 151 -21.18 -9.16 0.78
CA GLY A 151 -20.48 -9.24 2.06
C GLY A 151 -19.31 -8.27 2.25
N LEU A 152 -18.96 -7.48 1.23
CA LEU A 152 -17.84 -6.53 1.31
C LEU A 152 -18.05 -5.47 2.40
N ASP A 153 -19.25 -4.89 2.49
CA ASP A 153 -19.59 -3.83 3.46
C ASP A 153 -19.43 -4.27 4.94
N ASP A 154 -19.50 -5.57 5.21
CA ASP A 154 -19.28 -6.13 6.55
C ASP A 154 -17.83 -6.63 6.73
N TYR A 155 -17.09 -6.82 5.63
CA TYR A 155 -15.73 -7.36 5.62
C TYR A 155 -14.66 -6.26 5.66
N GLU A 156 -14.71 -5.29 4.73
CA GLU A 156 -13.72 -4.24 4.58
C GLU A 156 -13.53 -3.40 5.85
N PRO A 157 -14.60 -2.95 6.56
CA PRO A 157 -14.43 -2.13 7.77
C PRO A 157 -13.65 -2.82 8.88
N LEU A 158 -13.61 -4.16 8.90
CA LEU A 158 -12.87 -4.92 9.91
C LEU A 158 -11.36 -4.71 9.79
N PHE A 159 -10.86 -4.38 8.59
CA PHE A 159 -9.44 -4.16 8.34
C PHE A 159 -8.92 -2.86 8.95
N PHE A 160 -9.80 -1.95 9.37
CA PHE A 160 -9.46 -0.71 10.09
C PHE A 160 -9.36 -0.86 11.60
N PHE A 161 -9.71 -2.03 12.17
CA PHE A 161 -9.52 -2.28 13.59
C PHE A 161 -8.02 -2.37 13.94
N PRO A 162 -7.62 -2.16 15.21
CA PRO A 162 -6.24 -2.41 15.61
C PRO A 162 -5.79 -3.83 15.24
N ILE A 163 -4.55 -3.99 14.77
CA ILE A 163 -4.03 -5.24 14.18
C ILE A 163 -4.31 -6.51 14.99
N LEU A 164 -4.24 -6.45 16.33
CA LEU A 164 -4.51 -7.61 17.20
C LEU A 164 -6.00 -7.94 17.27
N GLU A 165 -6.87 -6.94 17.26
CA GLU A 165 -8.32 -7.15 17.21
C GLU A 165 -8.73 -7.68 15.84
N TRP A 166 -8.19 -7.12 14.75
CA TRP A 166 -8.35 -7.65 13.40
C TRP A 166 -7.94 -9.12 13.32
N LYS A 167 -6.73 -9.47 13.77
CA LYS A 167 -6.25 -10.86 13.78
C LYS A 167 -7.19 -11.79 14.55
N GLY A 168 -7.69 -11.35 15.71
CA GLY A 168 -8.61 -12.12 16.55
C GLY A 168 -10.01 -12.31 15.98
N MET A 169 -10.44 -11.47 15.02
CA MET A 169 -11.73 -11.58 14.34
C MET A 169 -11.70 -12.53 13.14
N GLY A 170 -10.53 -12.86 12.61
CA GLY A 170 -10.36 -13.78 11.49
C GLY A 170 -10.67 -15.25 11.84
N PRO A 171 -10.42 -16.21 10.92
CA PRO A 171 -9.79 -16.05 9.61
C PRO A 171 -10.61 -15.23 8.61
N TYR A 172 -9.92 -14.70 7.59
CA TYR A 172 -10.50 -13.86 6.55
C TYR A 172 -10.34 -14.54 5.19
N GLN A 173 -11.44 -14.72 4.45
CA GLN A 173 -11.41 -15.38 3.15
C GLN A 173 -12.33 -14.67 2.15
N VAL A 174 -11.92 -14.70 0.88
CA VAL A 174 -12.73 -14.22 -0.24
C VAL A 174 -12.90 -15.36 -1.23
N THR A 175 -14.13 -15.74 -1.53
CA THR A 175 -14.43 -16.77 -2.52
C THR A 175 -14.91 -16.14 -3.82
N LEU A 176 -14.27 -16.46 -4.94
CA LEU A 176 -14.66 -16.00 -6.28
C LEU A 176 -14.97 -17.20 -7.18
N LYS A 177 -16.08 -17.11 -7.92
CA LYS A 177 -16.43 -18.07 -8.97
C LYS A 177 -16.93 -17.31 -10.19
N LEU A 178 -16.14 -17.31 -11.26
CA LEU A 178 -16.55 -16.69 -12.52
C LEU A 178 -17.50 -17.63 -13.27
N THR A 179 -18.67 -17.12 -13.66
CA THR A 179 -19.73 -17.92 -14.29
C THR A 179 -20.16 -17.41 -15.66
N ASP A 180 -19.91 -16.16 -15.97
CA ASP A 180 -20.23 -15.54 -17.26
C ASP A 180 -19.27 -16.08 -18.34
N ASP A 181 -19.81 -16.85 -19.29
CA ASP A 181 -19.00 -17.58 -20.27
C ASP A 181 -18.69 -16.81 -21.55
N ASP A 182 -19.19 -15.58 -21.62
CA ASP A 182 -19.03 -14.59 -22.68
C ASP A 182 -18.17 -13.39 -22.28
N ILE A 183 -17.64 -13.37 -21.05
CA ILE A 183 -16.53 -12.50 -20.68
C ILE A 183 -15.40 -12.67 -21.69
N ASN A 184 -14.80 -11.57 -22.12
CA ASN A 184 -13.80 -11.54 -23.20
C ASN A 184 -12.59 -10.67 -22.88
N SER A 185 -12.49 -10.19 -21.64
CA SER A 185 -11.40 -9.37 -21.13
C SER A 185 -10.73 -10.04 -19.93
N ASP A 186 -9.58 -9.48 -19.54
CA ASP A 186 -9.00 -9.77 -18.23
C ASP A 186 -9.81 -9.07 -17.14
N ILE A 187 -9.66 -9.54 -15.90
CA ILE A 187 -10.10 -8.85 -14.70
C ILE A 187 -8.91 -8.59 -13.79
N PHE A 188 -9.13 -7.93 -12.67
CA PHE A 188 -8.08 -7.50 -11.75
C PHE A 188 -8.40 -7.88 -10.32
N TYR A 189 -7.36 -8.11 -9.53
CA TYR A 189 -7.45 -8.04 -8.08
C TYR A 189 -6.72 -6.80 -7.60
N PHE A 190 -7.19 -6.18 -6.54
CA PHE A 190 -6.61 -4.95 -5.99
C PHE A 190 -6.86 -4.87 -4.47
N CYS A 191 -6.32 -3.86 -3.81
CA CYS A 191 -6.57 -3.61 -2.40
C CYS A 191 -7.67 -2.55 -2.29
N HIS A 192 -8.71 -2.78 -1.48
CA HIS A 192 -9.80 -1.81 -1.27
C HIS A 192 -9.38 -0.56 -0.48
N ILE A 193 -8.25 -0.61 0.22
CA ILE A 193 -7.78 0.47 1.10
C ILE A 193 -6.60 1.23 0.48
N HIS A 194 -5.69 0.54 -0.22
CA HIS A 194 -4.47 1.12 -0.77
C HIS A 194 -4.44 1.02 -2.30
N GLN A 195 -4.38 2.18 -2.95
CA GLN A 195 -4.22 2.31 -4.39
C GLN A 195 -2.87 1.78 -4.91
N TYR A 196 -2.80 1.54 -6.22
CA TYR A 196 -1.61 1.11 -6.95
C TYR A 196 -1.12 -0.31 -6.65
N MET A 197 -1.97 -1.14 -6.06
CA MET A 197 -1.70 -2.54 -5.72
C MET A 197 -2.34 -3.54 -6.69
N THR A 198 -2.89 -3.06 -7.81
CA THR A 198 -3.56 -3.92 -8.80
C THR A 198 -2.64 -5.03 -9.28
N GLY A 199 -3.17 -6.24 -9.39
CA GLY A 199 -2.62 -7.29 -10.23
C GLY A 199 -3.67 -7.90 -11.17
N ARG A 200 -3.17 -8.61 -12.18
CA ARG A 200 -3.99 -9.09 -13.31
C ARG A 200 -4.48 -10.52 -13.10
N ILE A 201 -5.69 -10.79 -13.57
CA ILE A 201 -6.26 -12.12 -13.69
C ILE A 201 -6.56 -12.42 -15.16
N LYS A 202 -5.95 -13.49 -15.68
CA LYS A 202 -6.38 -14.12 -16.93
C LYS A 202 -7.50 -15.11 -16.64
N VAL A 203 -8.64 -14.88 -17.27
CA VAL A 203 -9.74 -15.85 -17.27
C VAL A 203 -9.43 -16.96 -18.28
N LEU A 204 -9.70 -18.20 -17.88
CA LEU A 204 -9.41 -19.40 -18.64
C LEU A 204 -10.70 -20.16 -18.96
N LYS A 205 -10.73 -20.80 -20.14
CA LYS A 205 -11.76 -21.72 -20.57
C LYS A 205 -11.11 -22.94 -21.20
N ASP A 206 -11.39 -24.11 -20.63
CA ASP A 206 -10.75 -25.38 -20.97
C ASP A 206 -9.21 -25.32 -20.86
N GLY A 207 -8.69 -24.54 -19.90
CA GLY A 207 -7.26 -24.34 -19.66
C GLY A 207 -6.58 -23.33 -20.59
N GLU A 208 -7.29 -22.76 -21.55
CA GLU A 208 -6.79 -21.75 -22.49
C GLU A 208 -7.23 -20.34 -22.08
N LYS A 209 -6.39 -19.34 -22.31
CA LYS A 209 -6.74 -17.94 -22.05
C LYS A 209 -7.88 -17.51 -22.98
N ILE A 210 -8.96 -16.98 -22.42
CA ILE A 210 -10.03 -16.40 -23.24
C ILE A 210 -9.54 -15.15 -23.98
N ASN A 211 -8.62 -14.42 -23.34
CA ASN A 211 -8.03 -13.20 -23.86
C ASN A 211 -6.51 -13.31 -23.84
N ALA A 212 -5.92 -13.39 -25.03
CA ALA A 212 -4.47 -13.51 -25.20
C ALA A 212 -3.74 -12.20 -24.87
N MET A 213 -4.38 -11.05 -25.12
CA MET A 213 -3.81 -9.73 -24.90
C MET A 213 -4.03 -9.27 -23.45
N ASP A 214 -3.11 -8.51 -22.89
CA ASP A 214 -3.26 -7.90 -21.57
C ASP A 214 -4.18 -6.68 -21.63
N THR A 215 -5.48 -6.95 -21.73
CA THR A 215 -6.53 -5.92 -21.89
C THR A 215 -7.68 -6.13 -20.90
N PRO A 216 -8.10 -5.10 -20.16
CA PRO A 216 -7.58 -3.72 -20.15
C PRO A 216 -6.11 -3.59 -19.70
N ALA A 217 -5.47 -2.46 -20.02
CA ALA A 217 -4.11 -2.18 -19.54
C ALA A 217 -4.15 -1.72 -18.08
N ILE A 218 -3.10 -2.03 -17.31
CA ILE A 218 -2.87 -1.35 -16.03
C ILE A 218 -2.26 0.02 -16.39
N PRO A 219 -2.81 1.16 -15.91
CA PRO A 219 -2.45 2.49 -16.41
C PRO A 219 -1.11 3.01 -15.85
N TYR A 220 -0.44 2.24 -15.01
CA TYR A 220 0.83 2.57 -14.39
C TYR A 220 1.78 1.36 -14.40
N ASP A 221 3.07 1.65 -14.28
CA ASP A 221 4.09 0.63 -14.10
C ASP A 221 4.27 0.32 -12.61
N TYR A 222 4.49 -0.95 -12.26
CA TYR A 222 4.96 -1.27 -10.91
C TYR A 222 6.34 -0.69 -10.69
N HIS A 223 6.55 -0.15 -9.50
CA HIS A 223 7.81 0.46 -9.16
C HIS A 223 8.95 -0.55 -9.20
N GLN A 224 10.08 -0.13 -9.76
CA GLN A 224 11.31 -0.90 -9.79
C GLN A 224 12.21 -0.44 -8.66
N ILE A 225 12.40 -1.30 -7.66
CA ILE A 225 13.20 -1.00 -6.48
C ILE A 225 14.68 -0.94 -6.86
N SER A 226 15.35 0.14 -6.44
CA SER A 226 16.79 0.32 -6.60
C SER A 226 17.59 -0.67 -5.74
N ASP A 227 18.85 -0.94 -6.07
CA ASP A 227 19.71 -1.79 -5.22
C ASP A 227 19.84 -1.22 -3.79
N PHE A 228 19.84 0.11 -3.66
CA PHE A 228 19.88 0.80 -2.38
C PHE A 228 18.61 0.52 -1.57
N ASP A 229 17.45 0.76 -2.17
CA ASP A 229 16.15 0.58 -1.54
C ASP A 229 15.87 -0.90 -1.23
N ALA A 230 16.29 -1.83 -2.10
CA ALA A 230 16.18 -3.26 -1.86
C ALA A 230 17.01 -3.70 -0.65
N GLY A 231 18.20 -3.11 -0.48
CA GLY A 231 19.05 -3.33 0.69
C GLY A 231 18.47 -2.73 1.97
N CYS A 232 17.89 -1.54 1.89
CA CYS A 232 17.29 -0.84 3.02
C CYS A 232 15.86 -1.31 3.35
N GLY A 233 15.16 -2.00 2.45
CA GLY A 233 13.73 -2.28 2.57
C GLY A 233 12.87 -1.03 2.45
N THR A 234 13.33 -0.03 1.69
CA THR A 234 12.70 1.30 1.57
C THR A 234 12.21 1.55 0.15
N TYR A 235 11.79 2.78 -0.12
CA TYR A 235 11.33 3.23 -1.43
C TYR A 235 11.76 4.67 -1.72
N ASN A 236 12.22 4.92 -2.96
CA ASN A 236 12.61 6.24 -3.48
C ASN A 236 13.70 6.98 -2.68
N LEU A 237 14.69 6.25 -2.14
CA LEU A 237 15.77 6.85 -1.35
C LEU A 237 17.15 6.82 -2.02
N ASP A 238 17.29 6.14 -3.16
CA ASP A 238 18.55 6.12 -3.89
C ASP A 238 19.01 7.52 -4.32
N GLY A 239 20.27 7.84 -4.06
CA GLY A 239 20.88 9.13 -4.36
C GLY A 239 20.30 10.33 -3.60
N VAL A 240 19.43 10.15 -2.60
CA VAL A 240 18.82 11.25 -1.85
C VAL A 240 19.84 11.91 -0.90
N PHE A 241 20.76 11.13 -0.32
CA PHE A 241 21.83 11.61 0.55
C PHE A 241 23.21 11.25 -0.01
N PRO A 242 24.22 12.14 0.07
CA PRO A 242 24.19 13.49 0.67
C PRO A 242 23.54 14.56 -0.22
N HIS A 243 22.93 15.58 0.40
CA HIS A 243 22.30 16.70 -0.31
C HIS A 243 22.53 18.04 0.39
N GLU A 244 22.57 19.15 -0.36
CA GLU A 244 22.92 20.48 0.18
C GLU A 244 21.91 21.09 1.16
N MET A 245 20.67 20.60 1.11
CA MET A 245 19.57 20.98 2.01
C MET A 245 19.56 20.17 3.31
N CYS A 246 20.35 19.10 3.38
CA CYS A 246 20.41 18.21 4.53
C CYS A 246 21.64 18.55 5.39
N PRO A 247 21.57 18.36 6.72
CA PRO A 247 22.75 18.27 7.56
C PRO A 247 23.77 17.26 7.00
N GLU A 248 25.03 17.41 7.40
CA GLU A 248 26.10 16.47 7.00
C GLU A 248 25.91 15.06 7.60
N GLN A 249 25.12 14.94 8.66
CA GLN A 249 24.74 13.69 9.31
C GLN A 249 23.45 13.87 10.12
N PHE A 250 22.63 12.83 10.20
CA PHE A 250 21.46 12.70 11.05
C PHE A 250 21.68 11.70 12.20
N VAL A 251 22.53 10.69 11.99
CA VAL A 251 22.85 9.63 12.96
C VAL A 251 24.26 9.81 13.49
N CYS A 252 24.37 10.15 14.77
CA CYS A 252 25.65 10.38 15.43
C CYS A 252 26.22 9.08 16.04
N ASN A 253 27.56 8.98 16.07
CA ASN A 253 28.30 7.95 16.82
C ASN A 253 27.97 6.50 16.43
N ILE A 254 27.80 6.22 15.13
CA ILE A 254 27.68 4.84 14.64
C ILE A 254 28.99 4.08 14.91
N PRO A 255 28.97 2.90 15.55
CA PRO A 255 30.17 2.11 15.78
C PRO A 255 30.78 1.59 14.46
N ASP A 256 32.09 1.78 14.28
CA ASP A 256 32.83 1.34 13.07
C ASP A 256 32.98 -0.18 12.95
N ASP A 257 32.70 -0.93 14.02
CA ASP A 257 32.85 -2.39 14.10
C ASP A 257 31.55 -3.17 13.88
N ASN A 258 30.43 -2.48 13.61
CA ASN A 258 29.13 -3.09 13.32
C ASN A 258 28.61 -2.71 11.93
N ALA A 259 28.98 -3.51 10.92
CA ALA A 259 28.62 -3.25 9.53
C ALA A 259 27.11 -3.24 9.27
N GLU A 260 26.32 -4.07 9.96
CA GLU A 260 24.86 -4.11 9.82
C GLU A 260 24.21 -2.82 10.34
N LEU A 261 24.64 -2.36 11.53
CA LEU A 261 24.15 -1.11 12.11
C LEU A 261 24.61 0.11 11.31
N MET A 262 25.82 0.06 10.74
CA MET A 262 26.30 1.09 9.81
C MET A 262 25.42 1.17 8.56
N ALA A 263 25.07 0.04 7.96
CA ALA A 263 24.19 0.01 6.79
C ALA A 263 22.79 0.56 7.13
N PHE A 264 22.21 0.13 8.25
CA PHE A 264 20.93 0.68 8.73
C PHE A 264 21.01 2.19 8.97
N GLY A 265 22.09 2.66 9.61
CA GLY A 265 22.34 4.09 9.80
C GLY A 265 22.40 4.88 8.50
N GLN A 266 23.03 4.33 7.45
CA GLN A 266 23.06 4.94 6.11
C GLN A 266 21.66 5.03 5.47
N CYS A 267 20.81 4.02 5.67
CA CYS A 267 19.42 4.10 5.26
C CYS A 267 18.71 5.28 5.97
N ILE A 268 18.93 5.45 7.28
CA ILE A 268 18.33 6.54 8.08
C ILE A 268 18.81 7.93 7.63
N GLU A 269 20.05 8.07 7.17
CA GLU A 269 20.56 9.31 6.56
C GLU A 269 19.74 9.71 5.32
N SER A 270 19.53 8.78 4.39
CA SER A 270 18.72 9.02 3.18
C SER A 270 17.26 9.32 3.50
N MET A 271 16.66 8.55 4.41
CA MET A 271 15.29 8.73 4.90
C MET A 271 15.07 10.14 5.47
N ASN A 272 15.88 10.54 6.45
CA ASN A 272 15.76 11.85 7.07
C ASN A 272 16.08 12.99 6.10
N CYS A 273 17.00 12.78 5.16
CA CYS A 273 17.26 13.76 4.11
C CYS A 273 16.06 13.93 3.17
N ALA A 274 15.39 12.84 2.80
CA ALA A 274 14.14 12.88 2.03
C ALA A 274 13.06 13.68 2.79
N MET A 275 12.87 13.39 4.07
CA MET A 275 11.91 14.10 4.93
C MET A 275 12.22 15.60 4.99
N VAL A 276 13.46 15.99 5.30
CA VAL A 276 13.86 17.40 5.40
C VAL A 276 13.60 18.12 4.08
N ARG A 277 13.95 17.51 2.95
CA ARG A 277 13.72 18.11 1.63
C ARG A 277 12.23 18.22 1.32
N GLY A 278 11.46 17.17 1.58
CA GLY A 278 10.03 17.13 1.32
C GLY A 278 9.24 18.15 2.16
N MET A 279 9.59 18.29 3.44
CA MET A 279 8.95 19.23 4.38
C MET A 279 9.44 20.68 4.27
N THR A 280 10.45 20.93 3.44
CA THR A 280 10.95 22.29 3.20
C THR A 280 10.15 22.90 2.06
N ASN A 281 9.02 23.53 2.41
CA ASN A 281 8.05 24.02 1.44
C ASN A 281 7.93 25.54 1.39
N ASN A 282 7.46 26.09 0.27
CA ASN A 282 6.91 27.44 0.29
C ASN A 282 5.44 27.39 0.79
N VAL A 283 4.74 28.51 0.65
CA VAL A 283 3.30 28.61 0.93
C VAL A 283 2.64 29.31 -0.25
N GLU A 284 2.92 28.85 -1.47
CA GLU A 284 2.47 29.53 -2.71
C GLU A 284 0.95 29.53 -2.83
N SER A 285 0.29 28.47 -2.36
CA SER A 285 -1.17 28.38 -2.31
C SER A 285 -1.81 29.28 -1.24
N GLY A 286 -1.02 29.87 -0.34
CA GLY A 286 -1.53 30.74 0.72
C GLY A 286 -2.50 30.05 1.69
N SER A 287 -2.38 28.72 1.85
CA SER A 287 -3.32 27.88 2.59
C SER A 287 -2.58 27.08 3.66
N GLU A 288 -3.06 27.15 4.91
CA GLU A 288 -2.57 26.32 6.00
C GLU A 288 -2.84 24.83 5.76
N VAL A 289 -3.93 24.51 5.04
CA VAL A 289 -4.27 23.13 4.66
C VAL A 289 -3.22 22.59 3.69
N ALA A 290 -2.92 23.32 2.62
CA ALA A 290 -1.90 22.92 1.65
C ALA A 290 -0.53 22.73 2.32
N LEU A 291 -0.12 23.69 3.17
CA LEU A 291 1.14 23.61 3.90
C LEU A 291 1.21 22.39 4.82
N PHE A 292 0.11 22.05 5.51
CA PHE A 292 0.05 20.85 6.34
C PHE A 292 0.23 19.60 5.48
N LEU A 293 -0.48 19.48 4.36
CA LEU A 293 -0.42 18.31 3.47
C LEU A 293 0.98 18.13 2.87
N HIS A 294 1.58 19.21 2.34
CA HIS A 294 2.94 19.19 1.78
C HIS A 294 4.02 18.80 2.79
N GLN A 295 3.81 19.07 4.08
CA GLN A 295 4.74 18.64 5.13
C GLN A 295 4.42 17.25 5.66
N MET A 296 3.15 16.90 5.81
CA MET A 296 2.76 15.67 6.49
C MET A 296 2.90 14.44 5.60
N ILE A 297 2.73 14.57 4.28
CA ILE A 297 3.01 13.49 3.32
C ILE A 297 4.46 13.00 3.41
N PRO A 298 5.50 13.83 3.23
CA PRO A 298 6.89 13.37 3.35
C PRO A 298 7.28 12.98 4.78
N HIS A 299 6.62 13.54 5.81
CA HIS A 299 6.78 13.08 7.18
C HIS A 299 6.29 11.63 7.35
N HIS A 300 5.12 11.30 6.81
CA HIS A 300 4.56 9.95 6.85
C HIS A 300 5.39 8.97 6.01
N GLN A 301 5.81 9.37 4.80
CA GLN A 301 6.68 8.54 3.95
C GLN A 301 8.00 8.18 4.67
N ASN A 302 8.56 9.11 5.44
CA ASN A 302 9.74 8.85 6.26
C ASN A 302 9.47 7.82 7.37
N ALA A 303 8.36 7.95 8.09
CA ALA A 303 7.98 7.01 9.14
C ALA A 303 7.71 5.60 8.59
N VAL A 304 7.03 5.49 7.44
CA VAL A 304 6.81 4.22 6.74
C VAL A 304 8.16 3.60 6.34
N ASN A 305 9.05 4.35 5.70
CA ASN A 305 10.37 3.85 5.31
C ASN A 305 11.20 3.41 6.52
N MET A 306 11.16 4.14 7.64
CA MET A 306 11.86 3.74 8.87
C MET A 306 11.29 2.44 9.43
N ALA A 307 9.97 2.28 9.42
CA ALA A 307 9.33 1.08 9.92
C ALA A 307 9.66 -0.14 9.06
N LYS A 308 9.56 0.00 7.73
CA LYS A 308 9.98 -1.05 6.78
C LYS A 308 11.46 -1.40 6.93
N ALA A 309 12.33 -0.40 7.03
CA ALA A 309 13.77 -0.63 7.17
C ALA A 309 14.10 -1.40 8.44
N LEU A 310 13.43 -1.11 9.56
CA LEU A 310 13.63 -1.87 10.79
C LEU A 310 13.16 -3.33 10.65
N LEU A 311 11.99 -3.57 10.05
CA LEU A 311 11.51 -4.93 9.75
C LEU A 311 12.48 -5.68 8.83
N LYS A 312 13.03 -5.01 7.81
CA LYS A 312 13.98 -5.58 6.85
C LYS A 312 15.25 -6.12 7.51
N THR A 313 15.66 -5.56 8.65
CA THR A 313 16.84 -6.03 9.38
C THR A 313 16.71 -7.44 9.95
N GLY A 314 15.47 -7.93 10.11
CA GLY A 314 15.18 -9.20 10.79
C GLY A 314 15.53 -9.21 12.29
N LYS A 315 15.84 -8.05 12.89
CA LYS A 315 16.17 -7.95 14.33
C LYS A 315 14.93 -7.81 15.21
N VAL A 316 13.77 -7.55 14.62
CA VAL A 316 12.47 -7.62 15.29
C VAL A 316 11.95 -9.05 15.11
N GLU A 317 12.35 -9.94 16.01
CA GLU A 317 12.00 -11.36 15.94
C GLU A 317 10.69 -11.59 16.71
N CYS A 318 9.62 -11.88 15.98
CA CYS A 318 8.33 -12.22 16.55
C CYS A 318 7.73 -13.46 15.86
N ASP A 319 7.53 -14.53 16.63
CA ASP A 319 6.89 -15.75 16.14
C ASP A 319 5.36 -15.68 16.23
N ASP A 320 4.84 -14.93 17.21
CA ASP A 320 3.41 -14.75 17.45
C ASP A 320 3.12 -13.31 17.85
N ILE A 321 2.50 -12.56 16.94
CA ILE A 321 2.21 -11.12 17.15
C ILE A 321 1.27 -10.86 18.33
N GLU A 322 0.57 -11.88 18.83
CA GLU A 322 -0.30 -11.80 20.02
C GLU A 322 0.47 -11.93 21.34
N ASP A 323 1.77 -12.27 21.32
CA ASP A 323 2.62 -12.33 22.51
C ASP A 323 2.96 -10.94 23.05
N GLU A 324 2.05 -10.38 23.85
CA GLU A 324 2.20 -9.06 24.49
C GLU A 324 3.32 -8.99 25.54
N ASP A 325 3.83 -10.13 26.02
CA ASP A 325 4.97 -10.20 26.94
C ASP A 325 6.31 -10.07 26.19
N ASN A 326 6.31 -10.26 24.86
CA ASN A 326 7.47 -10.08 24.00
C ASN A 326 7.50 -8.68 23.37
N ASN A 327 8.45 -7.85 23.82
CA ASN A 327 8.64 -6.50 23.28
C ASN A 327 8.89 -6.45 21.77
N HIS A 328 9.47 -7.49 21.16
CA HIS A 328 9.65 -7.55 19.71
C HIS A 328 8.32 -7.74 18.98
N CYS A 329 7.38 -8.50 19.55
CA CYS A 329 6.04 -8.67 19.00
C CYS A 329 5.19 -7.41 19.14
N VAL A 330 5.27 -6.75 20.30
CA VAL A 330 4.66 -5.42 20.49
C VAL A 330 5.23 -4.41 19.48
N LEU A 331 6.55 -4.43 19.26
CA LEU A 331 7.19 -3.56 18.27
C LEU A 331 6.77 -3.90 16.84
N GLU A 332 6.70 -5.18 16.46
CA GLU A 332 6.25 -5.59 15.12
C GLU A 332 4.82 -5.11 14.84
N ALA A 333 3.90 -5.24 15.81
CA ALA A 333 2.55 -4.72 15.69
C ALA A 333 2.54 -3.20 15.42
N ILE A 334 3.37 -2.43 16.14
CA ILE A 334 3.53 -0.99 15.91
C ILE A 334 4.10 -0.69 14.53
N LEU A 335 5.10 -1.46 14.07
CA LEU A 335 5.73 -1.23 12.77
C LEU A 335 4.75 -1.49 11.61
N ARG A 336 3.95 -2.57 11.69
CA ARG A 336 2.91 -2.88 10.71
C ARG A 336 1.80 -1.83 10.71
N ASP A 337 1.40 -1.36 11.88
CA ASP A 337 0.44 -0.26 12.04
C ASP A 337 0.93 1.03 11.37
N ILE A 338 2.18 1.43 11.64
CA ILE A 338 2.82 2.59 11.00
C ILE A 338 2.81 2.44 9.48
N ILE A 339 3.26 1.30 8.95
CA ILE A 339 3.36 1.08 7.51
C ILE A 339 1.99 1.24 6.85
N ASN A 340 0.99 0.53 7.35
CA ASN A 340 -0.29 0.44 6.66
C ASN A 340 -1.16 1.68 6.86
N ASN A 341 -1.30 2.16 8.11
CA ASN A 341 -2.15 3.31 8.40
C ASN A 341 -1.55 4.62 7.86
N GLN A 342 -0.23 4.80 7.92
CA GLN A 342 0.36 6.01 7.36
C GLN A 342 0.39 5.98 5.83
N ASN A 343 0.52 4.82 5.17
CA ASN A 343 0.31 4.71 3.73
C ASN A 343 -1.12 5.10 3.32
N PHE A 344 -2.14 4.63 4.05
CA PHE A 344 -3.52 5.02 3.81
C PHE A 344 -3.72 6.54 3.98
N GLN A 345 -3.12 7.13 5.02
CA GLN A 345 -3.19 8.57 5.26
C GLN A 345 -2.44 9.38 4.19
N ILE A 346 -1.32 8.88 3.66
CA ILE A 346 -0.62 9.53 2.54
C ILE A 346 -1.55 9.64 1.33
N GLN A 347 -2.22 8.54 0.93
CA GLN A 347 -3.12 8.55 -0.22
C GLN A 347 -4.33 9.47 0.00
N GLN A 348 -4.91 9.49 1.20
CA GLN A 348 -5.97 10.45 1.54
C GLN A 348 -5.48 11.91 1.45
N MET A 349 -4.28 12.20 1.95
CA MET A 349 -3.70 13.54 1.88
C MET A 349 -3.41 13.96 0.43
N GLN A 350 -2.95 13.03 -0.42
CA GLN A 350 -2.76 13.24 -1.85
C GLN A 350 -4.10 13.52 -2.56
N ALA A 351 -5.14 12.74 -2.25
CA ALA A 351 -6.49 12.97 -2.78
C ALA A 351 -7.04 14.34 -2.38
N ILE A 352 -6.79 14.81 -1.14
CA ILE A 352 -7.19 16.16 -0.71
C ILE A 352 -6.40 17.24 -1.48
N LEU A 353 -5.10 17.04 -1.73
CA LEU A 353 -4.32 17.98 -2.54
C LEU A 353 -4.93 18.14 -3.94
N ASP A 354 -5.22 17.02 -4.61
CA ASP A 354 -5.80 17.01 -5.96
C ASP A 354 -7.22 17.59 -5.98
N GLY A 355 -8.10 17.14 -5.07
CA GLY A 355 -9.49 17.59 -5.00
C GLY A 355 -9.66 19.08 -4.71
N GLU A 356 -8.74 19.69 -3.95
CA GLU A 356 -8.72 21.13 -3.69
C GLU A 356 -7.93 21.93 -4.75
N GLY A 357 -7.28 21.24 -5.70
CA GLY A 357 -6.48 21.86 -6.77
C GLY A 357 -5.17 22.49 -6.27
N TYR A 358 -4.63 22.00 -5.16
CA TYR A 358 -3.30 22.38 -4.68
C TYR A 358 -2.22 21.71 -5.55
N PRO A 359 -1.04 22.32 -5.72
CA PRO A 359 0.05 21.65 -6.42
C PRO A 359 0.48 20.40 -5.63
N GLU A 360 0.88 19.35 -6.33
CA GLU A 360 1.38 18.12 -5.70
C GLU A 360 2.60 18.38 -4.80
N THR A 361 3.45 19.32 -5.21
CA THR A 361 4.64 19.73 -4.45
C THR A 361 4.77 21.25 -4.41
N ASP A 362 5.29 21.78 -3.31
CA ASP A 362 5.64 23.19 -3.17
C ASP A 362 7.02 23.33 -2.51
N GLN A 363 8.10 22.93 -3.19
CA GLN A 363 9.44 22.87 -2.56
C GLN A 363 10.12 24.24 -2.46
N CYS A 364 10.70 24.53 -1.30
CA CYS A 364 11.54 25.70 -1.04
C CYS A 364 13.03 25.32 -1.04
N VAL A 365 13.84 26.04 -1.81
CA VAL A 365 15.30 25.85 -1.79
C VAL A 365 15.92 26.79 -0.74
N LEU A 366 16.47 26.22 0.33
CA LEU A 366 17.21 26.99 1.33
C LEU A 366 18.49 27.57 0.71
N LYS A 367 18.51 28.89 0.51
CA LYS A 367 19.76 29.59 0.18
C LYS A 367 20.66 29.53 1.41
N LYS A 368 21.82 28.86 1.30
CA LYS A 368 22.88 28.91 2.33
C LYS A 368 23.22 30.36 2.61
N THR A 369 22.67 30.91 3.69
CA THR A 369 23.15 32.19 4.21
C THR A 369 24.47 31.86 4.91
N PRO A 370 25.61 32.44 4.51
CA PRO A 370 26.84 32.22 5.26
C PRO A 370 26.55 32.65 6.70
N LEU A 371 26.80 31.75 7.65
CA LEU A 371 26.84 32.07 9.07
C LEU A 371 27.92 33.14 9.24
N ASN A 372 27.53 34.41 9.15
CA ASN A 372 28.36 35.48 9.65
C ASN A 372 28.48 35.20 11.14
N GLY A 373 29.68 34.80 11.58
CA GLY A 373 30.03 34.58 12.97
C GLY A 373 29.61 35.76 13.84
N PRO A 374 29.56 35.58 15.17
CA PRO A 374 28.81 36.44 16.08
C PRO A 374 29.27 37.90 15.94
N THR A 375 28.47 38.71 15.26
CA THR A 375 28.57 40.15 15.39
C THR A 375 27.92 40.49 16.71
N SER A 376 28.75 40.94 17.64
CA SER A 376 28.37 41.63 18.87
C SER A 376 27.52 42.85 18.52
N GLY A 377 26.21 42.64 18.35
CA GLY A 377 25.21 43.66 18.15
C GLY A 377 24.17 43.54 19.25
N ALA A 378 24.26 44.38 20.27
CA ALA A 378 23.23 44.50 21.29
C ALA A 378 21.92 44.95 20.64
N SER A 379 20.97 44.02 20.48
CA SER A 379 19.57 44.37 20.18
C SER A 379 18.87 44.68 21.49
N THR A 380 18.70 45.96 21.76
CA THR A 380 17.75 46.49 22.74
C THR A 380 16.34 46.02 22.36
N PHE A 381 15.80 45.04 23.09
CA PHE A 381 14.36 44.77 23.09
C PHE A 381 13.65 45.96 23.75
N ALA A 382 12.86 46.69 22.97
CA ALA A 382 11.87 47.60 23.51
C ALA A 382 10.79 46.76 24.22
N LEU A 383 10.77 46.81 25.55
CA LEU A 383 9.64 46.30 26.33
C LEU A 383 8.39 47.13 25.98
N SER A 384 7.42 46.51 25.32
CA SER A 384 6.04 46.99 25.39
C SER A 384 5.50 46.65 26.79
N SER A 385 5.15 47.70 27.51
CA SER A 385 4.60 47.66 28.86
C SER A 385 3.27 46.92 28.90
N ILE A 386 3.26 45.74 29.53
CA ILE A 386 2.04 45.07 30.00
C ILE A 386 1.61 45.79 31.27
N THR A 387 0.55 46.59 31.20
CA THR A 387 -0.13 47.14 32.37
C THR A 387 -0.87 46.01 33.09
N SER A 388 -0.36 45.63 34.26
CA SER A 388 -0.99 44.71 35.20
C SER A 388 -2.28 45.31 35.76
N VAL A 389 -3.42 44.65 35.54
CA VAL A 389 -4.65 44.88 36.31
C VAL A 389 -4.55 44.05 37.58
N PHE A 390 -4.30 44.73 38.70
CA PHE A 390 -4.42 44.16 40.04
C PHE A 390 -5.90 43.93 40.37
N VAL A 391 -6.29 42.67 40.60
CA VAL A 391 -7.52 42.33 41.34
C VAL A 391 -7.10 41.92 42.74
N ALA A 392 -7.47 42.75 43.72
CA ALA A 392 -7.24 42.52 45.14
C ALA A 392 -8.25 41.48 45.67
N PHE A 393 -7.76 40.34 46.15
CA PHE A 393 -8.50 39.46 47.06
C PHE A 393 -8.04 39.76 48.49
N ALA A 394 -8.89 40.47 49.25
CA ALA A 394 -8.71 40.63 50.68
C ALA A 394 -9.34 39.43 51.39
N ALA A 395 -8.50 38.59 52.00
CA ALA A 395 -8.92 37.61 52.99
C ALA A 395 -9.15 38.32 54.33
N PHE A 396 -10.36 38.19 54.89
CA PHE A 396 -10.62 38.48 56.30
C PHE A 396 -10.63 37.16 57.06
N PHE A 397 -9.71 37.03 58.02
CA PHE A 397 -9.79 36.07 59.11
C PHE A 397 -10.71 36.62 60.20
N LEU A 398 -11.77 35.88 60.50
CA LEU A 398 -12.24 35.53 61.84
C LEU A 398 -13.27 34.40 61.75
#